data_AF-A0A7K3Z2Z4-F1
#
_entry.id   AF-A0A7K3Z2Z4-F1
#
_cell.length_a   1.000
_cell.length_b   1.000
_cell.length_c   1.000
_cell.angle_alpha   90.00
_cell.angle_beta   90.00
_cell.angle_gamma   90.00
#
_symmetry.space_group_name_H-M   'P 1'
#
loop_
_entity.id
_entity.type
_entity.pdbx_description
1 polymer ?
#
loop_
_entity_poly.entity_id
_entity_poly.type
_entity_poly.pdbx_seq_one_letter_code
_entity_poly.pdbx_strand_id
1 'polypeptide(L)'
;MVKPLNLPLRVYEDLHQVSEELTLMAKKPVSMSMTIDLLIGIYRAHLSNPCALDAFSQQLRASNMMSPQEYDKYWDEPTKQNPDDPHFKPKKQ
;
A
#
# COMPACT_ATOMS: atom_id res chain seq x y z
N MET A 1 -24.79 -0.67 -9.32
CA MET A 1 -24.54 -0.65 -7.86
C MET A 1 -23.05 -0.76 -7.64
N VAL A 2 -22.46 0.18 -6.90
CA VAL A 2 -21.04 0.12 -6.53
C VAL A 2 -20.86 -1.05 -5.57
N LYS A 3 -19.94 -1.98 -5.86
CA LYS A 3 -19.66 -3.09 -4.95
C LYS A 3 -18.89 -2.56 -3.75
N PRO A 4 -19.31 -2.84 -2.50
CA PRO A 4 -18.50 -2.50 -1.33
C PRO A 4 -17.21 -3.31 -1.37
N LEU A 5 -16.10 -2.65 -1.08
CA LEU A 5 -14.77 -3.27 -1.05
C LEU A 5 -14.35 -3.38 0.41
N ASN A 6 -14.11 -4.61 0.87
CA ASN A 6 -13.60 -4.84 2.21
C ASN A 6 -12.10 -4.66 2.19
N LEU A 7 -11.61 -3.68 2.92
CA LEU A 7 -10.18 -3.44 3.09
C LEU A 7 -9.65 -4.27 4.26
N PRO A 8 -8.40 -4.76 4.19
CA PRO A 8 -7.70 -5.26 5.36
C PRO A 8 -7.69 -4.19 6.47
N LEU A 9 -7.92 -4.60 7.72
CA LEU A 9 -8.08 -3.68 8.86
C LEU A 9 -6.95 -2.64 8.94
N ARG A 10 -5.70 -3.09 8.83
CA ARG A 10 -4.52 -2.21 8.84
C ARG A 10 -4.58 -1.12 7.77
N VAL A 11 -4.98 -1.47 6.55
CA VAL A 11 -5.09 -0.52 5.43
C VAL A 11 -6.20 0.49 5.69
N TYR A 12 -7.31 0.04 6.27
CA TYR A 12 -8.40 0.94 6.66
C TYR A 12 -7.96 1.93 7.75
N GLU A 13 -7.26 1.45 8.80
CA GLU A 13 -6.74 2.28 9.89
C GLU A 13 -5.74 3.32 9.38
N ASP A 14 -4.80 2.92 8.53
CA ASP A 14 -3.82 3.83 7.92
C ASP A 14 -4.53 4.91 7.08
N LEU A 15 -5.49 4.52 6.24
CA LEU A 15 -6.27 5.47 5.43
C LEU A 15 -7.11 6.42 6.30
N HIS A 16 -7.67 5.92 7.40
CA HIS A 16 -8.44 6.75 8.34
C HIS A 16 -7.55 7.79 8.99
N GLN A 17 -6.37 7.39 9.48
CA GLN A 17 -5.40 8.30 10.08
C GLN A 17 -4.98 9.39 9.09
N VAL A 18 -4.62 9.03 7.85
CA VAL A 18 -4.26 10.02 6.81
C VAL A 18 -5.43 10.98 6.53
N SER A 19 -6.67 10.47 6.51
CA SER A 19 -7.86 11.30 6.31
C SER A 19 -8.06 12.34 7.43
N GLU A 20 -7.77 11.97 8.68
CA GLU A 20 -7.80 12.89 9.82
C GLU A 20 -6.69 13.94 9.73
N GLU A 21 -5.47 13.52 9.39
CA GLU A 21 -4.34 14.43 9.20
C GLU A 21 -4.63 15.47 8.09
N LEU A 22 -5.13 15.02 6.94
CA LEU A 22 -5.54 15.90 5.84
C LEU A 22 -6.67 16.84 6.26
N THR A 23 -7.63 16.37 7.05
CA THR A 23 -8.73 17.19 7.59
C THR A 23 -8.20 18.33 8.45
N LEU A 24 -7.23 18.03 9.33
CA LEU A 24 -6.58 19.01 10.19
C LEU A 24 -5.80 20.04 9.37
N MET A 25 -5.03 19.60 8.37
CA MET A 25 -4.25 20.48 7.50
C MET A 25 -5.13 21.38 6.64
N ALA A 26 -6.18 20.81 6.02
CA ALA A 26 -7.11 21.54 5.17
C ALA A 26 -8.08 22.45 5.95
N LYS A 27 -8.17 22.27 7.28
CA LYS A 27 -9.16 22.89 8.17
C LYS A 27 -10.61 22.65 7.70
N LYS A 28 -10.82 21.52 7.01
CA LYS A 28 -12.08 21.13 6.37
C LYS A 28 -12.19 19.60 6.41
N PRO A 29 -13.38 19.03 6.60
CA PRO A 29 -13.56 17.59 6.60
C PRO A 29 -13.15 16.99 5.26
N VAL A 30 -12.21 16.04 5.30
CA VAL A 30 -11.78 15.24 4.15
C VAL A 30 -12.36 13.84 4.32
N SER A 31 -13.09 13.37 3.31
CA SER A 31 -13.68 12.03 3.31
C SER A 31 -12.65 10.97 2.92
N MET A 32 -12.87 9.73 3.34
CA MET A 32 -12.03 8.58 2.96
C MET A 32 -11.87 8.43 1.44
N SER A 33 -12.95 8.65 0.67
CA SER A 33 -12.89 8.60 -0.79
C SER A 33 -11.98 9.68 -1.37
N MET A 34 -12.06 10.90 -0.83
CA MET A 34 -11.22 12.01 -1.26
C MET A 34 -9.75 11.78 -0.89
N THR A 35 -9.49 11.19 0.28
CA THR A 35 -8.15 10.76 0.71
C THR A 35 -7.56 9.75 -0.27
N ILE A 36 -8.33 8.73 -0.66
CA ILE A 36 -7.90 7.73 -1.66
C ILE A 36 -7.60 8.40 -3.01
N ASP A 37 -8.49 9.27 -3.50
CA ASP A 37 -8.28 9.98 -4.77
C ASP A 37 -7.02 10.85 -4.76
N LEU A 38 -6.76 11.55 -3.65
CA LEU A 38 -5.55 12.35 -3.46
C LEU A 38 -4.29 11.49 -3.46
N LEU A 39 -4.28 10.37 -2.71
CA LEU A 39 -3.15 9.46 -2.66
C LEU A 39 -2.86 8.85 -4.04
N ILE A 40 -3.88 8.43 -4.79
CA ILE A 40 -3.73 7.94 -6.17
C ILE A 40 -3.17 9.04 -7.08
N GLY A 41 -3.66 10.27 -6.96
CA GLY A 41 -3.17 11.42 -7.73
C GLY A 41 -1.69 11.71 -7.46
N ILE A 42 -1.30 11.74 -6.18
CA ILE A 42 0.08 11.95 -5.75
C ILE A 42 0.99 10.84 -6.27
N TYR A 43 0.56 9.59 -6.16
CA TYR A 43 1.31 8.45 -6.67
C TYR A 43 1.55 8.56 -8.18
N ARG A 44 0.51 8.85 -8.96
CA ARG A 44 0.62 9.03 -10.41
C ARG A 44 1.53 10.20 -10.78
N ALA A 45 1.40 11.32 -10.08
CA ALA A 45 2.26 12.49 -10.28
C ALA A 45 3.72 12.16 -9.98
N HIS A 46 4.00 11.43 -8.90
CA HIS A 46 5.34 10.97 -8.57
C HIS A 46 5.93 10.05 -9.64
N LEU A 47 5.16 9.07 -10.12
CA LEU A 47 5.63 8.17 -11.18
C LEU A 47 5.88 8.87 -12.52
N SER A 48 5.14 9.94 -12.81
CA SER A 48 5.32 10.71 -14.05
C SER A 48 6.58 11.59 -14.06
N ASN A 49 7.24 11.78 -12.91
CA ASN A 49 8.46 12.58 -12.79
C ASN A 49 9.69 11.66 -12.63
N PRO A 50 10.58 11.58 -13.64
CA PRO A 50 11.71 10.64 -13.62
C PRO A 50 12.71 10.88 -12.49
N CYS A 51 12.88 12.12 -12.01
CA CYS A 51 13.75 12.41 -10.87
C CYS A 51 13.12 12.01 -9.53
N ALA A 52 11.80 12.19 -9.40
CA ALA A 52 11.07 11.77 -8.19
C ALA A 52 10.97 10.24 -8.11
N LEU A 53 10.89 9.56 -9.26
CA LEU A 53 10.87 8.11 -9.37
C LEU A 53 12.13 7.47 -8.76
N ASP A 54 13.32 8.03 -9.01
CA ASP A 54 14.57 7.46 -8.50
C ASP A 54 14.69 7.61 -6.97
N ALA A 55 14.42 8.82 -6.45
CA ALA A 55 14.43 9.06 -5.00
C ALA A 55 13.39 8.22 -4.25
N PHE A 56 12.18 8.11 -4.81
CA PHE A 56 11.13 7.24 -4.27
C PHE A 56 11.54 5.76 -4.34
N SER A 57 12.16 5.31 -5.44
CA SER A 57 12.65 3.93 -5.58
C SER A 57 13.78 3.61 -4.59
N GLN A 58 14.60 4.60 -4.21
CA GLN A 58 15.61 4.45 -3.16
C GLN A 58 14.97 4.36 -1.77
N GLN A 59 13.96 5.20 -1.48
CA GLN A 59 13.21 5.14 -0.22
C GLN A 59 12.39 3.85 -0.08
N LEU A 60 11.74 3.39 -1.16
CA LEU A 60 11.03 2.11 -1.18
C LEU A 60 11.96 0.95 -0.87
N ARG A 61 13.14 0.91 -1.53
CA ARG A 61 14.19 -0.08 -1.23
C ARG A 61 14.65 -0.03 0.24
N ALA A 62 14.69 1.15 0.85
CA ALA A 62 15.03 1.31 2.26
C ALA A 62 13.89 0.91 3.22
N SER A 63 12.64 0.96 2.77
CA SER A 63 11.44 0.70 3.57
C SER A 63 11.04 -0.78 3.68
N ASN A 64 11.82 -1.70 3.10
CA ASN A 64 11.49 -3.13 3.02
C ASN A 64 10.12 -3.45 2.37
N MET A 65 9.53 -2.47 1.67
CA MET A 65 8.33 -2.67 0.87
C MET A 65 8.72 -3.27 -0.48
N MET A 66 7.96 -4.27 -0.94
CA MET A 66 8.15 -4.82 -2.28
C MET A 66 7.93 -3.74 -3.33
N SER A 67 8.87 -3.65 -4.27
CA SER A 67 8.68 -2.91 -5.51
C SER A 67 7.54 -3.52 -6.34
N PRO A 68 6.94 -2.75 -7.27
CA PRO A 68 5.92 -3.28 -8.17
C PRO A 68 6.36 -4.53 -8.95
N GLN A 69 7.62 -4.59 -9.40
CA GLN A 69 8.13 -5.77 -10.12
C GLN A 69 8.26 -7.00 -9.21
N GLU A 70 8.62 -6.80 -7.94
CA GLU A 70 8.69 -7.89 -6.95
C GLU A 70 7.28 -8.38 -6.60
N TYR A 71 6.31 -7.47 -6.51
CA TYR A 71 4.90 -7.83 -6.31
C TYR A 71 4.36 -8.68 -7.47
N ASP A 72 4.57 -8.25 -8.72
CA ASP A 72 4.12 -8.99 -9.91
C ASP A 72 4.74 -10.39 -9.94
N LYS A 73 6.03 -10.51 -9.63
CA LYS A 73 6.69 -11.82 -9.51
C LYS A 73 6.10 -12.68 -8.41
N TYR A 74 5.81 -12.10 -7.24
CA TYR A 74 5.20 -12.81 -6.11
C TYR A 74 3.77 -13.26 -6.39
N TRP A 75 3.06 -12.51 -7.24
CA TRP A 75 1.70 -12.80 -7.67
C TRP A 75 1.64 -13.91 -8.72
N ASP A 76 2.59 -13.92 -9.65
CA ASP A 76 2.66 -14.89 -10.75
C ASP A 76 3.34 -16.21 -10.35
N GLU A 77 4.23 -16.22 -9.35
CA GLU A 77 4.86 -17.46 -8.89
C GLU A 77 3.94 -18.24 -7.93
N PRO A 78 3.57 -19.50 -8.23
CA PRO A 78 2.91 -20.35 -7.26
C PRO A 78 3.86 -20.54 -6.08
N THR A 79 3.43 -20.10 -4.90
CA THR A 79 4.22 -20.06 -3.66
C THR A 79 4.91 -21.40 -3.43
N LYS A 80 6.21 -21.48 -3.75
CA LYS A 80 7.06 -22.55 -3.24
C LYS A 80 7.19 -22.27 -1.74
N GLN A 81 6.47 -23.06 -0.95
CA GLN A 81 6.49 -23.02 0.51
C GLN A 81 7.93 -22.93 1.00
N ASN A 82 8.29 -21.79 1.58
CA ASN A 82 9.60 -21.58 2.15
C ASN A 82 9.55 -22.15 3.59
N PRO A 83 10.34 -23.18 3.93
CA PRO A 83 10.22 -23.87 5.22
C PRO A 83 10.67 -23.03 6.43
N ASP A 84 11.27 -21.86 6.21
CA ASP A 84 11.78 -20.97 7.27
C ASP A 84 10.82 -19.84 7.68
N ASP A 85 9.54 -19.91 7.28
CA ASP A 85 8.53 -18.93 7.70
C ASP A 85 8.10 -19.17 9.16
N PRO A 86 8.36 -18.25 10.11
CA PRO A 86 8.04 -18.42 11.53
C PRO A 86 6.53 -18.50 11.82
N HIS A 87 5.66 -18.23 10.85
CA HIS A 87 4.21 -18.41 10.99
C HIS A 87 3.70 -19.83 10.65
N PHE A 88 4.56 -20.75 10.23
CA PHE A 88 4.14 -22.12 9.93
C PHE A 88 4.10 -23.00 11.18
N LYS A 89 2.92 -23.16 11.80
CA LYS A 89 2.65 -24.31 12.67
C LYS A 89 2.24 -25.49 11.80
N PRO A 90 3.05 -26.57 11.68
CA PRO A 90 2.61 -27.76 10.99
C PRO A 90 1.42 -28.36 11.75
N LYS A 91 0.28 -28.52 11.07
CA LYS A 91 -0.80 -29.37 11.57
C LYS A 91 -0.27 -30.80 11.58
N LYS A 92 -0.04 -31.35 12.78
CA LYS A 92 0.23 -32.78 12.99
C LYS A 92 -0.97 -33.59 12.47
N GLN A 93 -0.67 -34.61 11.68
CA GLN A 93 -1.56 -35.74 11.39
C GLN A 93 -1.93 -36.47 12.68
#